data_AF-A0A793CI27-F1
#
_entry.id   AF-A0A793CI27-F1
#
_cell.length_a   1.000
_cell.length_b   1.000
_cell.length_c   1.000
_cell.angle_alpha   90.00
_cell.angle_beta   90.00
_cell.angle_gamma   90.00
#
_symmetry.space_group_name_H-M   'P 1'
#
loop_
_entity.id
_entity.type
_entity.pdbx_description
1 polymer ?
#
loop_
_entity_poly.entity_id
_entity_poly.type
_entity_poly.pdbx_seq_one_letter_code
_entity_poly.pdbx_strand_id
1 'polypeptide(L)'
;MKKQDESPKADKSNLDKSESEPPKANSMADAMAIAAEVATTATSVQTSTFAIIADFLRSGGIEKLTSNAIKNLEIKVKGHSQATRTTVLRNLKTSFKEENLVLVLGAGISLDYSIPTWSELLKRLLARALDDKNENQKMVSVLFNEVFGPNALIAARYLKLHFDGINTPLEKEIQHVLYEYYQEEESSTLKAIKKLCISAGKSPGLDSVITYNYDDILEQTLTRADVGIKYKVISKTGQHAKNDELPIYHVHGYLPLQGKVELDDTLVLSDESYHRQYMDLYHWSNMVQLNKFKDGNCLFVGHSFTDPNLRRLMDTAKKLRGNDSKPHYLIKCRHSKEDVIANIQRIVSDSRNGFDNKLNINEDAIATSLLQTVHTFEEIDANSFGVNVIWIDSYDEIAPILNDLTQ
;
A
#
# COMPACT_ATOMS: atom_id res chain seq x y z
N MET A 1 -73.60 -5.02 -35.69
CA MET A 1 -74.41 -4.89 -34.45
C MET A 1 -73.44 -4.95 -33.28
N LYS A 2 -73.29 -3.95 -32.39
CA LYS A 2 -74.21 -3.54 -31.29
C LYS A 2 -74.69 -4.75 -30.48
N LYS A 3 -74.52 -4.85 -29.15
CA LYS A 3 -74.42 -3.86 -28.04
C LYS A 3 -73.20 -4.16 -27.13
N GLN A 4 -72.61 -3.28 -26.30
CA GLN A 4 -73.15 -2.38 -25.25
C GLN A 4 -73.87 -3.14 -24.11
N ASP A 5 -73.82 -2.80 -22.82
CA ASP A 5 -73.03 -1.86 -21.98
C ASP A 5 -72.73 -2.63 -20.65
N GLU A 6 -72.00 -2.19 -19.61
CA GLU A 6 -71.29 -0.93 -19.26
C GLU A 6 -70.13 -1.26 -18.26
N SER A 7 -69.34 -0.27 -17.85
CA SER A 7 -68.55 -0.28 -16.60
C SER A 7 -68.60 1.11 -15.93
N PRO A 8 -68.74 1.22 -14.60
CA PRO A 8 -69.02 2.50 -13.96
C PRO A 8 -67.80 3.41 -13.82
N LYS A 9 -67.97 4.67 -14.26
CA LYS A 9 -67.26 5.84 -13.73
C LYS A 9 -67.82 6.15 -12.31
N ALA A 10 -67.22 6.93 -11.42
CA ALA A 10 -66.02 7.78 -11.45
C ALA A 10 -65.32 7.65 -10.07
N ASP A 11 -64.19 8.29 -9.76
CA ASP A 11 -64.12 9.75 -9.61
C ASP A 11 -62.75 10.36 -9.91
N LYS A 12 -62.74 11.66 -10.26
CA LYS A 12 -61.55 12.46 -10.53
C LYS A 12 -61.43 13.58 -9.51
N SER A 13 -60.28 13.72 -8.85
CA SER A 13 -59.74 15.05 -8.52
C SER A 13 -58.27 14.99 -8.09
N ASN A 14 -57.53 16.03 -8.48
CA ASN A 14 -56.27 16.49 -7.89
C ASN A 14 -55.01 15.62 -8.07
N LEU A 15 -54.54 15.59 -9.32
CA LEU A 15 -53.10 15.57 -9.63
C LEU A 15 -52.81 16.81 -10.49
N ASP A 16 -52.53 17.94 -9.83
CA ASP A 16 -51.98 19.14 -10.48
C ASP A 16 -50.54 19.37 -10.01
N LYS A 17 -49.79 19.99 -10.90
CA LYS A 17 -48.33 20.01 -11.02
C LYS A 17 -47.56 20.38 -9.75
N SER A 18 -46.50 19.61 -9.50
CA SER A 18 -45.18 20.19 -9.23
C SER A 18 -44.09 19.29 -9.81
N GLU A 19 -43.49 19.70 -10.93
CA GLU A 19 -42.19 19.16 -11.35
C GLU A 19 -41.15 19.63 -10.34
N SER A 20 -40.56 18.71 -9.57
CA SER A 20 -39.35 18.98 -8.78
C SER A 20 -38.16 18.35 -9.49
N GLU A 21 -37.24 19.18 -9.99
CA GLU A 21 -35.93 18.74 -10.49
C GLU A 21 -35.22 17.84 -9.46
N PRO A 22 -34.35 16.90 -9.88
CA PRO A 22 -33.44 16.25 -8.95
C PRO A 22 -32.55 17.30 -8.27
N PRO A 23 -32.28 17.20 -6.96
CA PRO A 23 -31.50 18.22 -6.26
C PRO A 23 -30.07 18.27 -6.80
N LYS A 24 -29.70 19.40 -7.39
CA LYS A 24 -28.31 19.74 -7.71
C LYS A 24 -27.55 19.90 -6.40
N ALA A 25 -26.78 18.87 -6.01
CA ALA A 25 -25.92 18.90 -4.83
C ALA A 25 -24.77 19.91 -5.02
N ASN A 26 -25.04 21.17 -4.64
CA ASN A 26 -24.16 22.32 -4.85
C ASN A 26 -23.90 23.08 -3.53
N SER A 27 -23.55 22.38 -2.45
CA SER A 27 -22.88 23.04 -1.33
C SER A 27 -21.92 22.11 -0.58
N MET A 28 -20.80 22.69 -0.13
CA MET A 28 -19.86 22.05 0.80
C MET A 28 -20.52 21.75 2.17
N ALA A 29 -21.57 22.49 2.54
CA ALA A 29 -22.29 22.31 3.79
C ALA A 29 -23.08 21.00 3.84
N ASP A 30 -23.69 20.56 2.74
CA ASP A 30 -24.45 19.31 2.69
C ASP A 30 -23.55 18.08 2.89
N ALA A 31 -22.35 18.11 2.29
CA ALA A 31 -21.34 17.07 2.49
C ALA A 31 -20.80 17.07 3.94
N MET A 32 -20.59 18.25 4.54
CA MET A 32 -20.17 18.37 5.94
C MET A 32 -21.26 17.93 6.93
N ALA A 33 -22.55 18.15 6.62
CA ALA A 33 -23.67 17.70 7.45
C ALA A 33 -23.74 16.16 7.50
N ILE A 34 -23.64 15.49 6.36
CA ILE A 34 -23.60 14.01 6.28
C ILE A 34 -22.37 13.47 7.01
N ALA A 35 -21.20 14.09 6.85
CA ALA A 35 -19.99 13.70 7.57
C ALA A 35 -20.12 13.87 9.10
N ALA A 36 -20.80 14.92 9.57
CA ALA A 36 -21.06 15.15 10.99
C ALA A 36 -22.07 14.14 11.59
N GLU A 37 -23.07 13.72 10.83
CA GLU A 37 -24.05 12.71 11.23
C GLU A 37 -23.41 11.30 11.33
N VAL A 38 -22.53 10.97 10.37
CA VAL A 38 -21.68 9.76 10.44
C VAL A 38 -20.69 9.84 11.63
N ALA A 39 -20.12 11.00 11.91
CA ALA A 39 -19.22 11.18 13.06
C ALA A 39 -19.94 11.02 14.41
N THR A 40 -21.17 11.53 14.57
CA THR A 40 -21.94 11.37 15.83
C THR A 40 -22.33 9.92 16.07
N THR A 41 -22.73 9.18 15.02
CA THR A 41 -22.94 7.72 15.14
C THR A 41 -21.65 6.97 15.49
N ALA A 42 -20.52 7.28 14.83
CA ALA A 42 -19.21 6.70 15.19
C ALA A 42 -18.81 6.98 16.65
N THR A 43 -19.09 8.18 17.17
CA THR A 43 -18.79 8.57 18.57
C THR A 43 -19.53 7.68 19.58
N SER A 44 -20.82 7.42 19.34
CA SER A 44 -21.61 6.52 20.19
C SER A 44 -21.12 5.07 20.19
N VAL A 45 -20.71 4.56 19.01
CA VAL A 45 -20.14 3.21 18.86
C VAL A 45 -18.78 3.11 19.56
N GLN A 46 -17.90 4.11 19.41
CA GLN A 46 -16.63 4.20 20.13
C GLN A 46 -16.83 4.16 21.65
N THR A 47 -17.76 4.96 22.19
CA THR A 47 -18.04 5.01 23.64
C THR A 47 -18.43 3.64 24.19
N SER A 48 -19.25 2.88 23.44
CA SER A 48 -19.64 1.52 23.81
C SER A 48 -18.47 0.52 23.74
N THR A 49 -17.57 0.70 22.76
CA THR A 49 -16.40 -0.18 22.55
C THR A 49 -15.35 0.03 23.64
N PHE A 50 -15.10 1.28 24.06
CA PHE A 50 -14.18 1.59 25.16
C PHE A 50 -14.69 1.06 26.51
N ALA A 51 -16.00 1.11 26.78
CA ALA A 51 -16.58 0.51 27.98
C ALA A 51 -16.36 -1.02 28.02
N ILE A 52 -16.60 -1.70 26.89
CA ILE A 52 -16.35 -3.15 26.75
C ILE A 52 -14.86 -3.48 26.95
N ILE A 53 -13.95 -2.69 26.37
CA ILE A 53 -12.50 -2.85 26.57
C ILE A 53 -12.13 -2.63 28.04
N ALA A 54 -12.62 -1.57 28.69
CA ALA A 54 -12.31 -1.30 30.09
C ALA A 54 -12.77 -2.41 31.04
N ASP A 55 -13.99 -2.93 30.86
CA ASP A 55 -14.49 -4.08 31.64
C ASP A 55 -13.75 -5.38 31.32
N PHE A 56 -13.36 -5.57 30.06
CA PHE A 56 -12.53 -6.69 29.65
C PHE A 56 -11.16 -6.68 30.33
N LEU A 57 -10.47 -5.53 30.34
CA LEU A 57 -9.20 -5.33 31.04
C LEU A 57 -9.37 -5.55 32.56
N ARG A 58 -10.44 -5.00 33.18
CA ARG A 58 -10.76 -5.18 34.61
C ARG A 58 -11.03 -6.64 35.00
N SER A 59 -11.58 -7.45 34.10
CA SER A 59 -11.99 -8.84 34.40
C SER A 59 -10.85 -9.87 34.48
N GLY A 60 -9.60 -9.47 34.19
CA GLY A 60 -8.50 -10.41 33.96
C GLY A 60 -8.69 -11.27 32.69
N GLY A 61 -9.63 -10.88 31.82
CA GLY A 61 -9.98 -11.60 30.59
C GLY A 61 -8.81 -11.74 29.62
N ILE A 62 -7.85 -10.80 29.65
CA ILE A 62 -6.64 -10.82 28.82
C ILE A 62 -5.89 -12.14 29.01
N GLU A 63 -5.47 -12.53 30.23
CA GLU A 63 -4.64 -13.72 30.45
C GLU A 63 -5.34 -15.02 30.00
N LYS A 64 -6.66 -15.10 30.15
CA LYS A 64 -7.46 -16.26 29.72
C LYS A 64 -7.70 -16.29 28.21
N LEU A 65 -7.78 -15.15 27.53
CA LEU A 65 -7.94 -15.10 26.08
C LEU A 65 -6.61 -15.11 25.33
N THR A 66 -5.54 -14.51 25.85
CA THR A 66 -4.20 -14.65 25.28
C THR A 66 -3.76 -16.10 25.36
N SER A 67 -3.80 -16.76 26.53
CA SER A 67 -3.39 -18.16 26.65
C SER A 67 -4.19 -19.12 25.75
N ASN A 68 -5.50 -18.92 25.58
CA ASN A 68 -6.33 -19.76 24.71
C ASN A 68 -6.26 -19.39 23.23
N ALA A 69 -6.24 -18.10 22.87
CA ALA A 69 -6.09 -17.66 21.48
C ALA A 69 -4.68 -17.98 20.96
N ILE A 70 -3.63 -17.73 21.74
CA ILE A 70 -2.25 -18.10 21.39
C ILE A 70 -2.14 -19.62 21.28
N LYS A 71 -2.68 -20.44 22.20
CA LYS A 71 -2.70 -21.90 22.01
C LYS A 71 -3.43 -22.33 20.74
N ASN A 72 -4.62 -21.79 20.47
CA ASN A 72 -5.41 -22.16 19.30
C ASN A 72 -4.77 -21.67 17.98
N LEU A 73 -4.08 -20.52 17.99
CA LEU A 73 -3.29 -20.01 16.88
C LEU A 73 -2.02 -20.85 16.69
N GLU A 74 -1.25 -21.14 17.74
CA GLU A 74 -0.10 -22.04 17.69
C GLU A 74 -0.49 -23.43 17.15
N ILE A 75 -1.64 -23.97 17.54
CA ILE A 75 -2.14 -25.27 17.04
C ILE A 75 -2.47 -25.18 15.54
N LYS A 76 -3.08 -24.08 15.07
CA LYS A 76 -3.33 -23.85 13.64
C LYS A 76 -2.05 -23.61 12.83
N VAL A 77 -1.08 -22.89 13.40
CA VAL A 77 0.22 -22.58 12.79
C VAL A 77 1.09 -23.85 12.72
N LYS A 78 1.17 -24.65 13.78
CA LYS A 78 1.89 -25.94 13.82
C LYS A 78 1.34 -26.98 12.84
N GLY A 79 0.13 -26.80 12.31
CA GLY A 79 -0.41 -27.59 11.19
C GLY A 79 0.29 -27.33 9.84
N HIS A 80 1.00 -26.21 9.70
CA HIS A 80 1.82 -25.88 8.54
C HIS A 80 3.30 -25.92 8.95
N SER A 81 4.03 -26.95 8.52
CA SER A 81 5.48 -27.04 8.77
C SER A 81 6.21 -25.90 8.05
N GLN A 82 6.65 -24.90 8.81
CA GLN A 82 7.23 -23.67 8.27
C GLN A 82 8.73 -23.82 8.01
N ALA A 83 9.21 -23.26 6.89
CA ALA A 83 10.63 -23.20 6.58
C ALA A 83 11.36 -22.21 7.50
N THR A 84 12.50 -22.60 8.06
CA THR A 84 13.35 -21.73 8.88
C THR A 84 13.94 -20.56 8.07
N ARG A 85 14.25 -19.41 8.68
CA ARG A 85 14.89 -18.26 8.00
C ARG A 85 16.11 -18.67 7.18
N THR A 86 16.95 -19.57 7.69
CA THR A 86 18.10 -20.15 6.97
C THR A 86 17.71 -20.92 5.70
N THR A 87 16.57 -21.59 5.71
CA THR A 87 16.04 -22.32 4.54
C THR A 87 15.44 -21.37 3.52
N VAL A 88 14.68 -20.36 3.98
CA VAL A 88 14.13 -19.30 3.11
C VAL A 88 15.26 -18.55 2.40
N LEU A 89 16.30 -18.12 3.14
CA LEU A 89 17.48 -17.44 2.57
C LEU A 89 18.27 -18.33 1.59
N ARG A 90 18.46 -19.62 1.91
CA ARG A 90 19.10 -20.57 1.00
C ARG A 90 18.33 -20.70 -0.31
N ASN A 91 17.01 -20.83 -0.25
CA ASN A 91 16.17 -20.96 -1.42
C ASN A 91 16.17 -19.67 -2.27
N LEU A 92 16.17 -18.49 -1.63
CA LEU A 92 16.32 -17.20 -2.30
C LEU A 92 17.66 -17.10 -3.05
N LYS A 93 18.75 -17.53 -2.40
CA LYS A 93 20.09 -17.57 -3.00
C LYS A 93 20.19 -18.56 -4.17
N THR A 94 19.46 -19.69 -4.12
CA THR A 94 19.28 -20.57 -5.28
C THR A 94 18.52 -19.88 -6.41
N SER A 95 17.38 -19.23 -6.11
CA SER A 95 16.58 -18.51 -7.13
C SER A 95 17.37 -17.42 -7.87
N PHE A 96 18.30 -16.74 -7.19
CA PHE A 96 19.23 -15.79 -7.81
C PHE A 96 20.25 -16.49 -8.71
N LYS A 97 20.85 -17.60 -8.25
CA LYS A 97 21.84 -18.38 -9.03
C LYS A 97 21.24 -19.09 -10.25
N GLU A 98 19.93 -19.27 -10.30
CA GLU A 98 19.18 -19.82 -11.43
C GLU A 98 18.70 -18.74 -12.44
N GLU A 99 19.12 -17.48 -12.30
CA GLU A 99 18.75 -16.34 -13.18
C GLU A 99 17.21 -16.07 -13.25
N ASN A 100 16.43 -16.62 -12.31
CA ASN A 100 14.96 -16.57 -12.27
C ASN A 100 14.39 -15.58 -11.22
N LEU A 101 15.25 -14.75 -10.61
CA LEU A 101 14.85 -13.80 -9.58
C LEU A 101 14.35 -12.49 -10.19
N VAL A 102 13.17 -12.07 -9.76
CA VAL A 102 12.55 -10.76 -10.04
C VAL A 102 12.64 -9.92 -8.78
N LEU A 103 13.25 -8.73 -8.85
CA LEU A 103 13.17 -7.77 -7.75
C LEU A 103 11.84 -7.02 -7.81
N VAL A 104 11.19 -6.85 -6.66
CA VAL A 104 9.95 -6.08 -6.54
C VAL A 104 10.15 -4.98 -5.50
N LEU A 105 10.17 -3.73 -5.97
CA LEU A 105 10.64 -2.58 -5.20
C LEU A 105 9.46 -1.67 -4.84
N GLY A 106 9.43 -1.22 -3.58
CA GLY A 106 8.50 -0.20 -3.10
C GLY A 106 9.21 1.01 -2.50
N ALA A 107 8.44 2.00 -2.04
CA ALA A 107 8.95 3.31 -1.66
C ALA A 107 10.03 3.27 -0.56
N GLY A 108 10.09 2.20 0.24
CA GLY A 108 11.12 1.98 1.25
C GLY A 108 12.56 1.98 0.73
N ILE A 109 12.81 1.70 -0.56
CA ILE A 109 14.16 1.77 -1.14
C ILE A 109 14.62 3.20 -1.48
N SER A 110 13.70 4.16 -1.52
CA SER A 110 13.98 5.57 -1.88
C SER A 110 13.94 6.51 -0.65
N LEU A 111 13.64 5.99 0.56
CA LEU A 111 13.54 6.77 1.80
C LEU A 111 14.84 7.48 2.18
N ASP A 112 15.99 6.82 1.99
CA ASP A 112 17.32 7.39 2.24
C ASP A 112 17.59 8.66 1.38
N TYR A 113 16.85 8.84 0.29
CA TYR A 113 16.93 10.01 -0.60
C TYR A 113 15.89 11.08 -0.28
N SER A 114 15.22 10.97 0.88
CA SER A 114 14.10 11.81 1.32
C SER A 114 12.88 11.80 0.37
N ILE A 115 12.76 10.78 -0.48
CA ILE A 115 11.57 10.56 -1.32
C ILE A 115 10.41 10.08 -0.43
N PRO A 116 9.21 10.70 -0.51
CA PRO A 116 8.09 10.35 0.34
C PRO A 116 7.49 8.97 0.01
N THR A 117 6.99 8.26 1.02
CA THR A 117 6.08 7.12 0.80
C THR A 117 4.81 7.57 0.10
N TRP A 118 4.07 6.64 -0.52
CA TRP A 118 2.81 6.96 -1.20
C TRP A 118 1.77 7.66 -0.31
N SER A 119 1.68 7.27 0.98
CA SER A 119 0.83 7.94 1.97
C SER A 119 1.28 9.38 2.26
N GLU A 120 2.60 9.58 2.37
CA GLU A 120 3.19 10.91 2.62
C GLU A 120 3.08 11.83 1.41
N LEU A 121 3.30 11.31 0.20
CA LEU A 121 3.09 12.00 -1.07
C LEU A 121 1.64 12.50 -1.18
N LEU A 122 0.67 11.63 -0.86
CA LEU A 122 -0.75 11.99 -0.86
C LEU A 122 -1.07 13.08 0.17
N LYS A 123 -0.53 12.98 1.40
CA LYS A 123 -0.67 14.02 2.44
C LYS A 123 -0.14 15.37 1.97
N ARG A 124 1.05 15.42 1.38
CA ARG A 124 1.67 16.66 0.85
C ARG A 124 0.89 17.25 -0.31
N LEU A 125 0.42 16.43 -1.25
CA LEU A 125 -0.42 16.87 -2.36
C LEU A 125 -1.77 17.44 -1.87
N LEU A 126 -2.41 16.79 -0.89
CA LEU A 126 -3.62 17.30 -0.25
C LEU A 126 -3.36 18.62 0.48
N ALA A 127 -2.24 18.74 1.20
CA ALA A 127 -1.87 19.99 1.87
C ALA A 127 -1.71 21.15 0.87
N ARG A 128 -1.10 20.91 -0.30
CA ARG A 128 -0.98 21.92 -1.38
C ARG A 128 -2.31 22.27 -2.04
N ALA A 129 -3.14 21.27 -2.35
CA ALA A 129 -4.47 21.47 -2.92
C ALA A 129 -5.47 22.15 -1.95
N LEU A 130 -5.15 22.17 -0.65
CA LEU A 130 -5.91 22.82 0.42
C LEU A 130 -5.19 24.07 0.99
N ASP A 131 -4.10 24.53 0.38
CA ASP A 131 -3.38 25.75 0.81
C ASP A 131 -4.06 27.02 0.28
N ASP A 132 -5.33 27.17 0.64
CA ASP A 132 -6.05 28.44 0.54
C ASP A 132 -5.63 29.37 1.70
N LYS A 133 -5.84 30.68 1.55
CA LYS A 133 -5.41 31.72 2.52
C LYS A 133 -6.22 31.74 3.83
N ASN A 134 -6.92 30.65 4.15
CA ASN A 134 -7.92 30.57 5.20
C ASN A 134 -7.51 29.51 6.23
N GLU A 135 -7.22 29.92 7.47
CA GLU A 135 -6.61 29.07 8.53
C GLU A 135 -7.39 27.77 8.78
N ASN A 136 -8.71 27.80 8.61
CA ASN A 136 -9.57 26.62 8.74
C ASN A 136 -9.23 25.51 7.73
N GLN A 137 -8.79 25.82 6.50
CA GLN A 137 -8.44 24.79 5.52
C GLN A 137 -7.12 24.08 5.87
N LYS A 138 -6.18 24.77 6.54
CA LYS A 138 -4.93 24.15 7.05
C LYS A 138 -5.22 23.19 8.20
N MET A 139 -6.16 23.53 9.08
CA MET A 139 -6.64 22.60 10.11
C MET A 139 -7.38 21.41 9.48
N VAL A 140 -8.18 21.63 8.44
CA VAL A 140 -8.85 20.54 7.71
C VAL A 140 -7.85 19.62 7.00
N SER A 141 -6.81 20.12 6.35
CA SER A 141 -5.85 19.25 5.63
C SER A 141 -5.03 18.34 6.58
N VAL A 142 -4.65 18.86 7.75
CA VAL A 142 -4.01 18.09 8.82
C VAL A 142 -4.99 17.07 9.42
N LEU A 143 -6.19 17.52 9.82
CA LEU A 143 -7.16 16.66 10.50
C LEU A 143 -7.83 15.63 9.57
N PHE A 144 -7.97 15.89 8.27
CA PHE A 144 -8.64 14.97 7.34
C PHE A 144 -7.94 13.61 7.30
N ASN A 145 -6.60 13.62 7.29
CA ASN A 145 -5.78 12.41 7.27
C ASN A 145 -5.80 11.64 8.59
N GLU A 146 -5.86 12.35 9.73
CA GLU A 146 -5.92 11.76 11.08
C GLU A 146 -7.32 11.26 11.46
N VAL A 147 -8.38 11.95 11.02
CA VAL A 147 -9.77 11.68 11.45
C VAL A 147 -10.47 10.65 10.59
N PHE A 148 -10.33 10.74 9.26
CA PHE A 148 -11.02 9.82 8.35
C PHE A 148 -10.16 8.63 7.93
N GLY A 149 -8.83 8.81 7.96
CA GLY A 149 -7.91 8.03 7.15
C GLY A 149 -8.17 8.30 5.66
N PRO A 150 -7.14 8.58 4.83
CA PRO A 150 -7.40 8.77 3.42
C PRO A 150 -7.92 7.45 2.82
N ASN A 151 -9.22 7.40 2.49
CA ASN A 151 -9.66 6.57 1.38
C ASN A 151 -8.96 7.15 0.15
N ALA A 152 -7.83 6.54 -0.18
CA ALA A 152 -6.85 7.18 -1.02
C ALA A 152 -7.34 7.33 -2.47
N LEU A 153 -8.37 6.58 -2.88
CA LEU A 153 -9.10 6.78 -4.13
C LEU A 153 -9.89 8.10 -4.12
N ILE A 154 -10.58 8.42 -3.02
CA ILE A 154 -11.31 9.69 -2.86
C ILE A 154 -10.34 10.87 -2.85
N ALA A 155 -9.22 10.74 -2.13
CA ALA A 155 -8.17 11.75 -2.11
C ALA A 155 -7.53 11.95 -3.50
N ALA A 156 -7.15 10.86 -4.19
CA ALA A 156 -6.65 10.90 -5.56
C ALA A 156 -7.64 11.57 -6.54
N ARG A 157 -8.93 11.23 -6.44
CA ARG A 157 -10.01 11.84 -7.23
C ARG A 157 -10.14 13.34 -6.94
N TYR A 158 -10.11 13.75 -5.67
CA TYR A 158 -10.15 15.16 -5.28
C TYR A 158 -8.96 15.93 -5.87
N LEU A 159 -7.74 15.40 -5.74
CA LEU A 159 -6.53 16.02 -6.30
C LEU A 159 -6.65 16.19 -7.81
N LYS A 160 -7.09 15.15 -8.54
CA LYS A 160 -7.30 15.23 -9.99
C LYS A 160 -8.27 16.34 -10.37
N LEU A 161 -9.45 16.39 -9.74
CA LEU A 161 -10.46 17.43 -9.98
C LEU A 161 -9.96 18.84 -9.63
N HIS A 162 -9.21 18.99 -8.54
CA HIS A 162 -8.63 20.27 -8.12
C HIS A 162 -7.61 20.78 -9.15
N PHE A 163 -6.61 19.96 -9.49
CA PHE A 163 -5.51 20.35 -10.37
C PHE A 163 -5.96 20.57 -11.82
N ASP A 164 -6.91 19.76 -12.32
CA ASP A 164 -7.58 20.01 -13.60
C ASP A 164 -8.34 21.36 -13.57
N GLY A 165 -9.01 21.68 -12.46
CA GLY A 165 -9.76 22.93 -12.28
C GLY A 165 -8.90 24.20 -12.25
N ILE A 166 -7.66 24.12 -11.78
CA ILE A 166 -6.68 25.22 -11.85
C ILE A 166 -5.76 25.14 -13.08
N ASN A 167 -6.02 24.21 -14.00
CA ASN A 167 -5.28 24.01 -15.26
C ASN A 167 -3.78 23.70 -15.05
N THR A 168 -3.45 23.02 -13.96
CA THR A 168 -2.09 22.56 -13.63
C THR A 168 -2.03 21.04 -13.81
N PRO A 169 -1.11 20.49 -14.63
CA PRO A 169 -1.00 19.05 -14.79
C PRO A 169 -0.59 18.37 -13.48
N LEU A 170 -1.46 17.51 -12.95
CA LEU A 170 -1.27 16.79 -11.69
C LEU A 170 0.08 16.03 -11.65
N GLU A 171 0.51 15.47 -12.77
CA GLU A 171 1.75 14.72 -12.94
C GLU A 171 2.99 15.57 -12.60
N LYS A 172 2.93 16.88 -12.86
CA LYS A 172 4.02 17.83 -12.54
C LYS A 172 4.05 18.20 -11.06
N GLU A 173 2.89 18.37 -10.43
CA GLU A 173 2.81 18.62 -8.99
C GLU A 173 3.24 17.38 -8.20
N ILE A 174 2.91 16.18 -8.69
CA ILE A 174 3.42 14.92 -8.12
C ILE A 174 4.94 14.86 -8.25
N GLN A 175 5.51 15.11 -9.44
CA GLN A 175 6.97 15.17 -9.62
C GLN A 175 7.61 16.20 -8.67
N HIS A 176 7.04 17.40 -8.57
CA HIS A 176 7.56 18.45 -7.70
C HIS A 176 7.55 18.05 -6.21
N VAL A 177 6.45 17.48 -5.71
CA VAL A 177 6.33 17.02 -4.31
C VAL A 177 7.18 15.79 -4.02
N LEU A 178 7.35 14.90 -5.00
CA LEU A 178 8.18 13.69 -4.91
C LEU A 178 9.65 14.04 -4.64
N TYR A 179 10.14 15.13 -5.25
CA TYR A 179 11.54 15.56 -5.12
C TYR A 179 11.74 16.86 -4.31
N GLU A 180 10.71 17.40 -3.66
CA GLU A 180 10.77 18.70 -2.94
C GLU A 180 11.89 18.76 -1.90
N TYR A 181 12.13 17.64 -1.20
CA TYR A 181 13.19 17.48 -0.20
C TYR A 181 14.24 16.46 -0.63
N TYR A 182 14.38 16.20 -1.93
CA TYR A 182 15.35 15.21 -2.44
C TYR A 182 16.78 15.50 -1.95
N GLN A 183 17.43 14.48 -1.41
CA GLN A 183 18.81 14.53 -0.97
C GLN A 183 19.62 13.43 -1.67
N GLU A 184 20.77 13.81 -2.23
CA GLU A 184 21.68 12.87 -2.88
C GLU A 184 22.58 12.21 -1.81
N GLU A 185 22.04 11.17 -1.15
CA GLU A 185 22.78 10.36 -0.16
C GLU A 185 23.19 8.98 -0.73
N GLU A 186 23.91 8.18 0.05
CA GLU A 186 24.55 6.95 -0.42
C GLU A 186 24.01 5.66 0.25
N SER A 187 22.76 5.31 -0.08
CA SER A 187 22.03 4.17 0.51
C SER A 187 22.79 2.84 0.44
N SER A 188 22.90 2.17 1.60
CA SER A 188 23.44 0.80 1.72
C SER A 188 22.57 -0.22 0.99
N THR A 189 21.24 -0.03 1.03
CA THR A 189 20.26 -0.89 0.36
C THR A 189 20.37 -0.78 -1.15
N LEU A 190 20.40 0.43 -1.71
CA LEU A 190 20.58 0.60 -3.16
C LEU A 190 21.96 0.16 -3.65
N LYS A 191 23.03 0.35 -2.86
CA LYS A 191 24.35 -0.25 -3.15
C LYS A 191 24.26 -1.76 -3.32
N ALA A 192 23.46 -2.44 -2.50
CA ALA A 192 23.29 -3.89 -2.58
C ALA A 192 22.38 -4.30 -3.75
N ILE A 193 21.28 -3.58 -3.99
CA ILE A 193 20.42 -3.77 -5.18
C ILE A 193 21.22 -3.57 -6.48
N LYS A 194 22.05 -2.51 -6.55
CA LYS A 194 22.97 -2.26 -7.67
C LYS A 194 23.82 -3.48 -7.98
N LYS A 195 24.38 -4.16 -6.96
CA LYS A 195 25.17 -5.38 -7.16
C LYS A 195 24.38 -6.55 -7.72
N LEU A 196 23.10 -6.70 -7.36
CA LEU A 196 22.22 -7.72 -7.94
C LEU A 196 21.95 -7.45 -9.43
N CYS A 197 21.90 -6.17 -9.84
CA CYS A 197 21.77 -5.78 -11.24
C CYS A 197 23.08 -5.93 -12.05
N ILE A 198 24.25 -6.02 -11.40
CA ILE A 198 25.53 -6.23 -12.08
C ILE A 198 25.62 -7.68 -12.56
N SER A 199 25.77 -7.83 -13.87
CA SER A 199 25.76 -9.13 -14.54
C SER A 199 27.14 -9.41 -15.14
N ALA A 200 27.90 -10.30 -14.50
CA ALA A 200 29.31 -10.53 -14.78
C ALA A 200 29.55 -11.36 -16.07
N GLY A 201 29.25 -10.79 -17.23
CA GLY A 201 29.61 -11.33 -18.54
C GLY A 201 28.66 -12.35 -19.15
N LYS A 202 27.41 -12.45 -18.65
CA LYS A 202 26.30 -13.22 -19.23
C LYS A 202 24.98 -12.45 -19.11
N SER A 203 23.89 -13.07 -19.60
CA SER A 203 22.50 -12.67 -19.33
C SER A 203 22.28 -12.25 -17.88
N PRO A 204 21.34 -11.35 -17.60
CA PRO A 204 21.31 -10.70 -16.31
C PRO A 204 21.03 -11.67 -15.16
N GLY A 205 21.71 -11.48 -14.02
CA GLY A 205 21.52 -12.29 -12.81
C GLY A 205 20.12 -12.13 -12.18
N LEU A 206 19.36 -11.16 -12.68
CA LEU A 206 17.94 -10.94 -12.44
C LEU A 206 17.19 -11.06 -13.77
N ASP A 207 16.03 -11.70 -13.75
CA ASP A 207 15.11 -11.71 -14.90
C ASP A 207 14.58 -10.30 -15.18
N SER A 208 14.20 -9.57 -14.14
CA SER A 208 13.65 -8.22 -14.23
C SER A 208 13.58 -7.50 -12.88
N VAL A 209 13.33 -6.19 -12.95
CA VAL A 209 12.91 -5.38 -11.80
C VAL A 209 11.49 -4.89 -12.05
N ILE A 210 10.62 -5.03 -11.06
CA ILE A 210 9.31 -4.36 -10.98
C ILE A 210 9.41 -3.32 -9.88
N THR A 211 9.03 -2.08 -10.15
CA THR A 211 8.97 -1.02 -9.15
C THR A 211 7.60 -0.35 -9.14
N TYR A 212 7.09 -0.14 -7.92
CA TYR A 212 5.85 0.58 -7.64
C TYR A 212 6.11 2.09 -7.42
N ASN A 213 7.37 2.50 -7.52
CA ASN A 213 7.80 3.87 -7.29
C ASN A 213 7.69 4.69 -8.58
N TYR A 214 7.33 5.97 -8.43
CA TYR A 214 7.37 6.93 -9.53
C TYR A 214 8.78 7.44 -9.80
N ASP A 215 9.65 7.45 -8.78
CA ASP A 215 10.99 8.04 -8.87
C ASP A 215 11.98 7.25 -9.73
N ASP A 216 13.09 7.91 -10.10
CA ASP A 216 14.20 7.36 -10.89
C ASP A 216 15.46 7.04 -10.07
N ILE A 217 15.32 6.85 -8.75
CA ILE A 217 16.47 6.71 -7.85
C ILE A 217 17.28 5.43 -8.13
N LEU A 218 16.62 4.34 -8.56
CA LEU A 218 17.29 3.13 -9.01
C LEU A 218 18.10 3.42 -10.28
N GLU A 219 17.48 4.05 -11.27
CA GLU A 219 18.06 4.38 -12.57
C GLU A 219 19.29 5.28 -12.42
N GLN A 220 19.20 6.30 -11.56
CA GLN A 220 20.34 7.13 -11.17
C GLN A 220 21.45 6.29 -10.54
N THR A 221 21.12 5.36 -9.64
CA THR A 221 22.10 4.49 -8.97
C THR A 221 22.79 3.52 -9.94
N LEU A 222 22.05 2.96 -10.91
CA LEU A 222 22.60 2.09 -11.95
C LEU A 222 23.46 2.87 -12.96
N THR A 223 23.06 4.09 -13.31
CA THR A 223 23.81 4.97 -14.23
C THR A 223 25.12 5.47 -13.62
N ARG A 224 25.16 5.70 -12.30
CA ARG A 224 26.37 6.06 -11.54
C ARG A 224 27.29 4.85 -11.24
N ALA A 225 26.99 3.66 -11.76
CA ALA A 225 27.86 2.50 -11.57
C ALA A 225 29.13 2.58 -12.41
N ASP A 226 30.30 2.27 -11.85
CA ASP A 226 31.57 2.19 -12.59
C ASP A 226 31.59 1.11 -13.68
N VAL A 227 30.65 0.15 -13.58
CA VAL A 227 30.38 -0.86 -14.59
C VAL A 227 29.17 -0.45 -15.42
N GLY A 228 29.27 -0.54 -16.75
CA GLY A 228 28.19 -0.14 -17.65
C GLY A 228 26.99 -1.09 -17.62
N ILE A 229 26.11 -0.92 -16.63
CA ILE A 229 24.85 -1.66 -16.51
C ILE A 229 23.89 -1.19 -17.60
N LYS A 230 23.56 -2.07 -18.55
CA LYS A 230 22.53 -1.82 -19.54
C LYS A 230 21.16 -2.15 -18.96
N TYR A 231 20.26 -1.18 -18.94
CA TYR A 231 18.88 -1.36 -18.48
C TYR A 231 17.90 -0.59 -19.38
N LYS A 232 16.63 -0.95 -19.29
CA LYS A 232 15.55 -0.28 -20.00
C LYS A 232 14.36 -0.04 -19.09
N VAL A 233 14.07 1.23 -18.83
CA VAL A 233 12.81 1.67 -18.22
C VAL A 233 11.64 1.34 -19.16
N ILE A 234 10.63 0.68 -18.60
CA ILE A 234 9.37 0.30 -19.23
C ILE A 234 8.24 0.81 -18.33
N SER A 235 7.59 1.89 -18.74
CA SER A 235 6.44 2.49 -18.06
C SER A 235 5.19 2.57 -18.93
N LYS A 236 5.27 2.17 -20.21
CA LYS A 236 4.21 2.34 -21.21
C LYS A 236 4.09 1.15 -22.17
N THR A 237 2.90 0.96 -22.73
CA THR A 237 2.63 -0.03 -23.79
C THR A 237 3.57 0.16 -24.98
N GLY A 238 4.09 -0.96 -25.53
CA GLY A 238 4.99 -0.96 -26.68
C GLY A 238 6.47 -0.67 -26.36
N GLN A 239 6.81 -0.41 -25.10
CA GLN A 239 8.20 -0.35 -24.65
C GLN A 239 8.70 -1.75 -24.28
N HIS A 240 9.87 -2.11 -24.80
CA HIS A 240 10.52 -3.40 -24.57
C HIS A 240 12.03 -3.21 -24.36
N ALA A 241 12.62 -4.04 -23.52
CA ALA A 241 14.08 -4.15 -23.36
C ALA A 241 14.68 -4.99 -24.49
N LYS A 242 15.94 -4.73 -24.84
CA LYS A 242 16.74 -5.66 -25.64
C LYS A 242 17.18 -6.86 -24.82
N ASN A 243 17.61 -7.93 -25.49
CA ASN A 243 18.10 -9.15 -24.84
C ASN A 243 19.33 -8.94 -23.93
N ASP A 244 20.05 -7.82 -24.10
CA ASP A 244 21.21 -7.43 -23.30
C ASP A 244 20.94 -6.25 -22.34
N GLU A 245 19.67 -5.89 -22.13
CA GLU A 245 19.23 -4.83 -21.21
C GLU A 245 18.36 -5.43 -20.09
N LEU A 246 18.64 -5.09 -18.83
CA LEU A 246 17.76 -5.40 -17.70
C LEU A 246 16.44 -4.60 -17.82
N PRO A 247 15.26 -5.24 -17.95
CA PRO A 247 13.99 -4.53 -17.94
C PRO A 247 13.63 -4.04 -16.53
N ILE A 248 13.27 -2.76 -16.42
CA ILE A 248 12.76 -2.14 -15.19
C ILE A 248 11.35 -1.64 -15.44
N TYR A 249 10.37 -2.30 -14.83
CA TYR A 249 8.95 -2.03 -15.02
C TYR A 249 8.39 -1.09 -13.95
N HIS A 250 8.10 0.17 -14.32
CA HIS A 250 7.40 1.11 -13.44
C HIS A 250 5.89 0.91 -13.58
N VAL A 251 5.34 -0.03 -12.80
CA VAL A 251 3.95 -0.49 -12.96
C VAL A 251 2.90 0.53 -12.50
N HIS A 252 3.32 1.55 -11.77
CA HIS A 252 2.49 2.69 -11.36
C HIS A 252 2.75 3.97 -12.18
N GLY A 253 3.69 3.96 -13.14
CA GLY A 253 4.13 5.13 -13.90
C GLY A 253 5.49 5.67 -13.45
N TYR A 254 6.08 6.56 -14.24
CA TYR A 254 7.47 7.00 -14.10
C TYR A 254 7.59 8.53 -14.22
N LEU A 255 8.16 9.16 -13.19
CA LEU A 255 8.37 10.60 -13.03
C LEU A 255 9.84 10.83 -12.60
N PRO A 256 10.80 10.86 -13.54
CA PRO A 256 12.20 11.06 -13.22
C PRO A 256 12.48 12.45 -12.64
N LEU A 257 13.54 12.61 -11.85
CA LEU A 257 13.96 13.90 -11.30
C LEU A 257 14.28 14.91 -12.42
N GLN A 258 14.87 14.42 -13.50
CA GLN A 258 15.26 15.23 -14.65
C GLN A 258 14.67 14.65 -15.94
N GLY A 259 14.08 15.51 -16.76
CA GLY A 259 13.49 15.13 -18.04
C GLY A 259 12.10 15.74 -18.23
N LYS A 260 11.49 15.39 -19.36
CA LYS A 260 10.12 15.83 -19.67
C LYS A 260 9.14 14.88 -19.02
N VAL A 261 8.30 15.39 -18.10
CA VAL A 261 7.08 14.69 -17.70
C VAL A 261 6.19 14.55 -18.94
N GLU A 262 6.01 13.31 -19.38
CA GLU A 262 5.06 12.98 -20.43
C GLU A 262 3.67 12.91 -19.82
N LEU A 263 2.80 13.84 -20.20
CA LEU A 263 1.43 13.93 -19.72
C LEU A 263 0.56 12.90 -20.46
N ASP A 264 0.44 11.70 -19.90
CA ASP A 264 -0.50 10.66 -20.34
C ASP A 264 -1.07 9.86 -19.16
N ASP A 265 -2.13 9.09 -19.45
CA ASP A 265 -2.89 8.29 -18.48
C ASP A 265 -2.08 7.17 -17.78
N THR A 266 -0.76 7.05 -18.00
CA THR A 266 0.04 5.94 -17.47
C THR A 266 0.34 6.07 -15.98
N LEU A 267 0.15 7.26 -15.40
CA LEU A 267 0.35 7.51 -13.98
C LEU A 267 -0.84 7.03 -13.14
N VAL A 268 -0.56 6.13 -12.18
CA VAL A 268 -1.55 5.55 -11.28
C VAL A 268 -1.74 6.45 -10.06
N LEU A 269 -2.39 7.60 -10.27
CA LEU A 269 -2.79 8.55 -9.22
C LEU A 269 -4.17 9.19 -9.47
N SER A 270 -4.97 8.67 -10.41
CA SER A 270 -6.36 9.08 -10.63
C SER A 270 -7.33 7.93 -10.39
N ASP A 271 -8.58 8.27 -10.04
CA ASP A 271 -9.69 7.31 -9.89
C ASP A 271 -9.86 6.45 -11.16
N GLU A 272 -9.69 7.05 -12.32
CA GLU A 272 -9.74 6.37 -13.61
C GLU A 272 -8.53 5.47 -13.84
N SER A 273 -7.32 5.87 -13.45
CA SER A 273 -6.11 5.03 -13.54
C SER A 273 -6.21 3.81 -12.61
N TYR A 274 -6.76 4.00 -11.40
CA TYR A 274 -7.04 2.90 -10.47
C TYR A 274 -8.11 1.97 -11.03
N HIS A 275 -9.25 2.50 -11.48
CA HIS A 275 -10.27 1.68 -12.14
C HIS A 275 -9.73 0.94 -13.36
N ARG A 276 -8.87 1.56 -14.17
CA ARG A 276 -8.21 0.91 -15.31
C ARG A 276 -7.31 -0.24 -14.84
N GLN A 277 -6.48 -0.05 -13.81
CA GLN A 277 -5.67 -1.15 -13.27
C GLN A 277 -6.47 -2.26 -12.56
N TYR A 278 -7.62 -1.97 -11.95
CA TYR A 278 -8.47 -2.98 -11.32
C TYR A 278 -9.39 -3.72 -12.30
N MET A 279 -9.89 -3.03 -13.33
CA MET A 279 -10.90 -3.55 -14.27
C MET A 279 -10.29 -4.08 -15.58
N ASP A 280 -9.24 -3.45 -16.10
CA ASP A 280 -8.54 -3.94 -17.30
C ASP A 280 -7.48 -4.99 -16.93
N LEU A 281 -7.91 -6.25 -16.94
CA LEU A 281 -7.03 -7.40 -16.76
C LEU A 281 -5.92 -7.47 -17.83
N TYR A 282 -6.14 -6.89 -19.01
CA TYR A 282 -5.22 -6.92 -20.14
C TYR A 282 -4.27 -5.71 -20.19
N HIS A 283 -4.38 -4.77 -19.24
CA HIS A 283 -3.46 -3.67 -19.11
C HIS A 283 -2.02 -4.18 -19.00
N TRP A 284 -1.08 -3.55 -19.72
CA TRP A 284 0.28 -4.08 -19.89
C TRP A 284 0.98 -4.34 -18.54
N SER A 285 0.79 -3.46 -17.55
CA SER A 285 1.40 -3.59 -16.23
C SER A 285 0.84 -4.77 -15.45
N ASN A 286 -0.46 -5.06 -15.58
CA ASN A 286 -1.10 -6.23 -14.97
C ASN A 286 -0.59 -7.52 -15.62
N MET A 287 -0.48 -7.56 -16.94
CA MET A 287 0.00 -8.72 -17.69
C MET A 287 1.47 -9.06 -17.38
N VAL A 288 2.34 -8.04 -17.30
CA VAL A 288 3.75 -8.22 -16.89
C VAL A 288 3.84 -8.73 -15.46
N GLN A 289 3.18 -8.07 -14.50
CA GLN A 289 3.16 -8.51 -13.10
C GLN A 289 2.64 -9.95 -12.97
N LEU A 290 1.50 -10.27 -13.59
CA LEU A 290 0.91 -11.61 -13.54
C LEU A 290 1.85 -12.68 -14.11
N ASN A 291 2.55 -12.38 -15.22
CA ASN A 291 3.56 -13.27 -15.78
C ASN A 291 4.73 -13.48 -14.81
N LYS A 292 5.33 -12.41 -14.29
CA LYS A 292 6.49 -12.49 -13.37
C LYS A 292 6.14 -13.15 -12.05
N PHE A 293 4.98 -12.86 -11.47
CA PHE A 293 4.49 -13.53 -10.27
C PHE A 293 4.17 -15.01 -10.55
N LYS A 294 3.59 -15.35 -11.70
CA LYS A 294 3.28 -16.75 -12.02
C LYS A 294 4.53 -17.57 -12.30
N ASP A 295 5.45 -17.08 -13.13
CA ASP A 295 6.50 -17.94 -13.69
C ASP A 295 7.86 -17.76 -13.01
N GLY A 296 8.12 -16.63 -12.32
CA GLY A 296 9.39 -16.33 -11.63
C GLY A 296 9.35 -16.43 -10.10
N ASN A 297 10.51 -16.18 -9.48
CA ASN A 297 10.64 -16.03 -8.03
C ASN A 297 10.80 -14.54 -7.69
N CYS A 298 10.02 -14.00 -6.76
CA CYS A 298 9.99 -12.55 -6.51
C CYS A 298 10.53 -12.21 -5.13
N LEU A 299 11.44 -11.25 -5.05
CA LEU A 299 11.96 -10.69 -3.81
C LEU A 299 11.44 -9.25 -3.64
N PHE A 300 10.54 -9.07 -2.67
CA PHE A 300 9.97 -7.79 -2.30
C PHE A 300 10.91 -7.06 -1.30
N VAL A 301 11.35 -5.85 -1.66
CA VAL A 301 12.26 -4.99 -0.87
C VAL A 301 11.69 -3.57 -0.77
N GLY A 302 11.69 -2.99 0.43
CA GLY A 302 11.09 -1.67 0.67
C GLY A 302 9.59 -1.57 0.40
N HIS A 303 8.91 -2.71 0.29
CA HIS A 303 7.53 -2.80 -0.16
C HIS A 303 6.58 -3.10 1.02
N SER A 304 5.55 -2.27 1.23
CA SER A 304 4.60 -2.43 2.34
C SER A 304 3.77 -3.73 2.25
N PHE A 305 3.62 -4.25 1.03
CA PHE A 305 2.76 -5.38 0.67
C PHE A 305 1.27 -5.11 0.94
N THR A 306 0.87 -3.83 1.01
CA THR A 306 -0.51 -3.43 1.30
C THR A 306 -1.36 -3.18 0.06
N ASP A 307 -0.75 -2.99 -1.11
CA ASP A 307 -1.43 -2.63 -2.36
C ASP A 307 -2.49 -3.68 -2.80
N PRO A 308 -3.76 -3.30 -3.02
CA PRO A 308 -4.79 -4.27 -3.38
C PRO A 308 -4.68 -4.81 -4.82
N ASN A 309 -4.06 -4.08 -5.76
CA ASN A 309 -3.86 -4.58 -7.12
C ASN A 309 -2.78 -5.65 -7.16
N LEU A 310 -1.65 -5.43 -6.48
CA LEU A 310 -0.63 -6.44 -6.21
C LEU A 310 -1.27 -7.69 -5.59
N ARG A 311 -2.04 -7.55 -4.52
CA ARG A 311 -2.66 -8.69 -3.82
C ARG A 311 -3.61 -9.48 -4.74
N ARG A 312 -4.43 -8.80 -5.55
CA ARG A 312 -5.30 -9.40 -6.57
C ARG A 312 -4.50 -10.18 -7.62
N LEU A 313 -3.40 -9.61 -8.12
CA LEU A 313 -2.53 -10.24 -9.10
C LEU A 313 -1.77 -11.44 -8.50
N MET A 314 -1.33 -11.35 -7.24
CA MET A 314 -0.64 -12.43 -6.53
C MET A 314 -1.55 -13.63 -6.23
N ASP A 315 -2.80 -13.41 -5.81
CA ASP A 315 -3.80 -14.47 -5.65
C ASP A 315 -4.11 -15.15 -6.99
N THR A 316 -4.27 -14.37 -8.06
CA THR A 316 -4.46 -14.88 -9.42
C THR A 316 -3.23 -15.70 -9.88
N ALA A 317 -2.02 -15.17 -9.68
CA ALA A 317 -0.76 -15.84 -10.01
C ALA A 317 -0.62 -17.17 -9.26
N LYS A 318 -0.87 -17.19 -7.94
CA LYS A 318 -0.81 -18.41 -7.13
C LYS A 318 -1.78 -19.49 -7.63
N LYS A 319 -3.02 -19.11 -7.98
CA LYS A 319 -4.00 -20.04 -8.58
C LYS A 319 -3.51 -20.60 -9.91
N LEU A 320 -2.84 -19.79 -10.74
CA LEU A 320 -2.29 -20.21 -12.04
C LEU A 320 -0.98 -21.01 -11.93
N ARG A 321 -0.20 -20.86 -10.84
CA ARG A 321 0.95 -21.72 -10.51
C ARG A 321 0.54 -23.10 -10.02
N GLY A 322 -0.65 -23.21 -9.41
CA GLY A 322 -1.04 -24.37 -8.65
C GLY A 322 -0.30 -24.46 -7.31
N ASN A 323 -0.29 -25.65 -6.70
CA ASN A 323 0.32 -25.88 -5.40
C ASN A 323 1.85 -26.03 -5.44
N ASP A 324 2.49 -25.84 -6.60
CA ASP A 324 3.94 -25.96 -6.73
C ASP A 324 4.70 -24.84 -6.00
N SER A 325 5.79 -25.23 -5.36
CA SER A 325 6.35 -24.53 -4.20
C SER A 325 7.24 -23.33 -4.52
N LYS A 326 7.13 -22.71 -5.72
CA LYS A 326 7.93 -21.53 -6.10
C LYS A 326 7.71 -20.41 -5.07
N PRO A 327 8.67 -20.13 -4.17
CA PRO A 327 8.43 -19.19 -3.10
C PRO A 327 8.76 -17.79 -3.58
N HIS A 328 7.86 -16.85 -3.32
CA HIS A 328 8.25 -15.45 -3.24
C HIS A 328 8.80 -15.15 -1.84
N TYR A 329 9.46 -14.02 -1.71
CA TYR A 329 10.17 -13.60 -0.50
C TYR A 329 9.86 -12.15 -0.20
N LEU A 330 9.50 -11.81 1.03
CA LEU A 330 9.25 -10.44 1.47
C LEU A 330 10.18 -10.11 2.62
N ILE A 331 11.11 -9.16 2.42
CA ILE A 331 11.91 -8.64 3.53
C ILE A 331 11.05 -7.61 4.28
N LYS A 332 10.83 -7.84 5.59
CA LYS A 332 9.96 -6.99 6.41
C LYS A 332 10.57 -6.74 7.79
N CYS A 333 10.67 -5.47 8.17
CA CYS A 333 11.11 -5.09 9.51
C CYS A 333 10.03 -5.41 10.54
N ARG A 334 10.44 -5.84 11.74
CA ARG A 334 9.54 -5.97 12.89
C ARG A 334 9.10 -4.61 13.38
N HIS A 335 7.89 -4.57 13.96
CA HIS A 335 7.42 -3.43 14.72
C HIS A 335 8.23 -3.32 16.02
N SER A 336 8.69 -2.11 16.37
CA SER A 336 9.39 -1.86 17.64
C SER A 336 8.47 -2.12 18.83
N LYS A 337 9.02 -2.71 19.90
CA LYS A 337 8.27 -2.91 21.15
C LYS A 337 8.07 -1.59 21.88
N GLU A 338 9.07 -0.72 21.81
CA GLU A 338 9.12 0.61 22.40
C GLU A 338 8.03 1.49 21.79
N ASP A 339 7.90 1.51 20.45
CA ASP A 339 6.83 2.24 19.75
C ASP A 339 5.43 1.71 20.09
N VAL A 340 5.28 0.39 20.22
CA VAL A 340 3.99 -0.22 20.63
C VAL A 340 3.64 0.16 22.07
N ILE A 341 4.60 0.13 23.00
CA ILE A 341 4.40 0.56 24.40
C ILE A 341 4.03 2.05 24.45
N ALA A 342 4.75 2.92 23.74
CA ALA A 342 4.45 4.35 23.69
C ALA A 342 3.03 4.64 23.13
N ASN A 343 2.60 3.88 22.12
CA ASN A 343 1.23 3.98 21.60
C ASN A 343 0.17 3.49 22.60
N ILE A 344 0.42 2.39 23.33
CA ILE A 344 -0.47 1.91 24.41
C ILE A 344 -0.59 3.00 25.49
N GLN A 345 0.53 3.54 25.97
CA GLN A 345 0.57 4.60 26.98
C GLN A 345 -0.23 5.83 26.54
N ARG A 346 -0.08 6.26 25.28
CA ARG A 346 -0.85 7.38 24.71
C ARG A 346 -2.35 7.11 24.66
N ILE A 347 -2.78 5.89 24.34
CA ILE A 347 -4.21 5.52 24.28
C ILE A 347 -4.83 5.42 25.69
N VAL A 348 -4.07 4.91 26.66
CA VAL A 348 -4.50 4.75 28.06
C VAL A 348 -4.52 6.09 28.81
N SER A 349 -3.59 7.00 28.51
CA SER A 349 -3.52 8.32 29.15
C SER A 349 -4.46 9.38 28.55
N ASP A 350 -5.07 9.12 27.39
CA ASP A 350 -6.08 10.02 26.83
C ASP A 350 -7.38 9.96 27.64
N SER A 351 -7.56 10.97 28.50
CA SER A 351 -8.70 11.10 29.44
C SER A 351 -10.08 11.06 28.79
N ARG A 352 -10.17 11.15 27.46
CA ARG A 352 -11.42 11.02 26.69
C ARG A 352 -11.89 9.57 26.54
N ASN A 353 -11.00 8.58 26.72
CA ASN A 353 -11.30 7.16 26.49
C ASN A 353 -11.90 6.45 27.73
N GLY A 354 -12.14 7.16 28.84
CA GLY A 354 -12.75 6.59 30.04
C GLY A 354 -11.88 5.60 30.81
N PHE A 355 -10.58 5.53 30.51
CA PHE A 355 -9.60 4.79 31.30
C PHE A 355 -9.33 5.54 32.60
N ASP A 356 -10.16 5.27 33.61
CA ASP A 356 -9.99 5.79 34.95
C ASP A 356 -8.61 5.38 35.52
N ASN A 357 -7.99 6.28 36.29
CA ASN A 357 -6.53 6.47 36.36
C ASN A 357 -5.74 5.40 37.16
N LYS A 358 -6.27 4.16 37.25
CA LYS A 358 -5.75 3.02 38.03
C LYS A 358 -6.03 1.63 37.41
N LEU A 359 -6.02 1.51 36.08
CA LEU A 359 -5.83 0.18 35.49
C LEU A 359 -4.34 -0.21 35.65
N ASN A 360 -4.06 -1.23 36.46
CA ASN A 360 -2.72 -1.79 36.62
C ASN A 360 -2.38 -2.69 35.43
N ILE A 361 -2.16 -2.07 34.27
CA ILE A 361 -1.92 -2.76 32.99
C ILE A 361 -0.45 -3.17 32.93
N ASN A 362 -0.18 -4.45 32.65
CA ASN A 362 1.15 -4.89 32.25
C ASN A 362 1.36 -4.56 30.75
N GLU A 363 1.77 -3.32 30.49
CA GLU A 363 2.00 -2.79 29.13
C GLU A 363 2.99 -3.65 28.34
N ASP A 364 4.04 -4.16 28.99
CA ASP A 364 5.07 -5.01 28.38
C ASP A 364 4.49 -6.35 27.89
N ALA A 365 3.65 -7.00 28.70
CA ALA A 365 2.98 -8.24 28.34
C ALA A 365 1.95 -8.02 27.22
N ILE A 366 1.21 -6.90 27.24
CA ILE A 366 0.27 -6.55 26.16
C ILE A 366 1.03 -6.25 24.86
N ALA A 367 2.08 -5.44 24.91
CA ALA A 367 2.91 -5.13 23.73
C ALA A 367 3.50 -6.41 23.13
N THR A 368 4.05 -7.30 23.97
CA THR A 368 4.56 -8.62 23.53
C THR A 368 3.48 -9.46 22.84
N SER A 369 2.27 -9.53 23.41
CA SER A 369 1.15 -10.28 22.82
C SER A 369 0.61 -9.66 21.53
N LEU A 370 0.57 -8.32 21.44
CA LEU A 370 0.18 -7.59 20.23
C LEU A 370 1.19 -7.81 19.10
N LEU A 371 2.49 -7.67 19.39
CA LEU A 371 3.57 -7.96 18.44
C LEU A 371 3.49 -9.38 17.90
N GLN A 372 3.34 -10.37 18.79
CA GLN A 372 3.22 -11.78 18.38
C GLN A 372 1.98 -11.99 17.49
N THR A 373 0.85 -11.36 17.82
CA THR A 373 -0.39 -11.44 17.03
C THR A 373 -0.25 -10.79 15.66
N VAL A 374 0.31 -9.57 15.59
CA VAL A 374 0.51 -8.83 14.33
C VAL A 374 1.51 -9.57 13.43
N HIS A 375 2.67 -9.98 13.94
CA HIS A 375 3.63 -10.75 13.13
C HIS A 375 3.02 -12.05 12.62
N THR A 376 2.23 -12.76 13.43
CA THR A 376 1.50 -13.97 13.00
C THR A 376 0.48 -13.66 11.90
N PHE A 377 -0.28 -12.57 12.00
CA PHE A 377 -1.25 -12.17 10.99
C PHE A 377 -0.60 -11.75 9.68
N GLU A 378 0.46 -10.95 9.73
CA GLU A 378 1.21 -10.50 8.55
C GLU A 378 1.92 -11.68 7.84
N GLU A 379 2.36 -12.68 8.61
CA GLU A 379 2.95 -13.91 8.07
C GLU A 379 1.90 -14.83 7.46
N ILE A 380 0.72 -14.98 8.07
CA ILE A 380 -0.41 -15.72 7.47
C ILE A 380 -0.89 -15.04 6.18
N ASP A 381 -1.01 -13.70 6.17
CA ASP A 381 -1.38 -12.91 4.99
C ASP A 381 -0.38 -13.17 3.84
N ALA A 382 0.92 -12.95 4.07
CA ALA A 382 1.96 -13.19 3.07
C ALA A 382 1.99 -14.65 2.55
N ASN A 383 1.91 -15.63 3.46
CA ASN A 383 1.86 -17.05 3.07
C ASN A 383 0.60 -17.42 2.28
N SER A 384 -0.52 -16.72 2.50
CA SER A 384 -1.74 -16.88 1.70
C SER A 384 -1.51 -16.57 0.21
N PHE A 385 -0.59 -15.67 -0.11
CA PHE A 385 -0.13 -15.35 -1.48
C PHE A 385 1.09 -16.18 -1.95
N GLY A 386 1.63 -17.07 -1.10
CA GLY A 386 2.83 -17.86 -1.39
C GLY A 386 4.14 -17.09 -1.20
N VAL A 387 4.13 -16.09 -0.32
CA VAL A 387 5.27 -15.23 0.01
C VAL A 387 5.80 -15.58 1.40
N ASN A 388 7.07 -15.95 1.50
CA ASN A 388 7.74 -16.23 2.77
C ASN A 388 8.30 -14.92 3.32
N VAL A 389 8.01 -14.61 4.59
CA VAL A 389 8.51 -13.39 5.22
C VAL A 389 9.93 -13.62 5.75
N ILE A 390 10.87 -12.81 5.28
CA ILE A 390 12.22 -12.69 5.83
C ILE A 390 12.16 -11.51 6.81
N TRP A 391 11.84 -11.83 8.06
CA TRP A 391 11.83 -10.85 9.14
C TRP A 391 13.23 -10.35 9.46
N ILE A 392 13.38 -9.02 9.55
CA ILE A 392 14.56 -8.30 10.04
C ILE A 392 14.19 -7.44 11.25
N ASP A 393 15.16 -7.15 12.11
CA ASP A 393 15.00 -6.34 13.31
C ASP A 393 15.52 -4.89 13.10
N SER A 394 16.38 -4.65 12.08
CA SER A 394 16.69 -3.31 11.53
C SER A 394 16.73 -3.33 10.00
N TYR A 395 16.35 -2.21 9.36
CA TYR A 395 16.51 -2.00 7.92
C TYR A 395 17.97 -2.13 7.44
N ASP A 396 18.95 -1.92 8.33
CA ASP A 396 20.38 -2.14 8.03
C ASP A 396 20.69 -3.59 7.64
N GLU A 397 19.87 -4.57 8.01
CA GLU A 397 20.02 -5.97 7.60
C GLU A 397 19.72 -6.22 6.12
N ILE A 398 18.98 -5.32 5.44
CA ILE A 398 18.63 -5.49 4.03
C ILE A 398 19.91 -5.61 3.19
N ALA A 399 20.85 -4.67 3.35
CA ALA A 399 22.06 -4.66 2.56
C ALA A 399 22.92 -5.93 2.75
N PRO A 400 23.25 -6.40 3.98
CA PRO A 400 23.89 -7.70 4.20
C PRO A 400 23.16 -8.89 3.55
N ILE A 401 21.83 -8.97 3.68
CA ILE A 401 21.04 -10.06 3.09
C ILE A 401 21.18 -10.08 1.57
N LEU A 402 21.03 -8.92 0.92
CA LEU A 402 21.16 -8.80 -0.54
C LEU A 402 22.61 -9.05 -1.02
N ASN A 403 23.62 -8.60 -0.26
CA ASN A 403 25.03 -8.86 -0.56
C ASN A 403 25.37 -10.37 -0.50
N ASP A 404 24.81 -11.13 0.44
CA ASP A 404 25.04 -12.58 0.52
C ASP A 404 24.53 -13.32 -0.74
N LEU A 405 23.48 -12.84 -1.41
CA LEU A 405 23.00 -13.48 -2.65
C LEU A 405 24.08 -13.49 -3.76
N THR A 406 24.94 -12.47 -3.78
CA THR A 406 26.04 -12.32 -4.76
C THR A 406 27.32 -13.09 -4.42
N GLN A 407 27.37 -13.80 -3.29
CA GLN A 407 28.52 -14.57 -2.80
C GLN A 407 28.37 -16.09 -3.03
#